data_AF-A0A7V5FFM7-F1
#
_entry.id   AF-A0A7V5FFM7-F1
#
_cell.length_a   1.000
_cell.length_b   1.000
_cell.length_c   1.000
_cell.angle_alpha   90.00
_cell.angle_beta   90.00
_cell.angle_gamma   90.00
#
_symmetry.space_group_name_H-M   'P 1'
#
loop_
_entity.id
_entity.type
_entity.pdbx_description
1 polymer ?
#
loop_
_entity_poly.entity_id
_entity_poly.type
_entity_poly.pdbx_seq_one_letter_code
_entity_poly.pdbx_strand_id
1 'polypeptide(L)'
;MALSAVVPGSGQIYNGKWWKAPIIWGVGAFFVEEWIRNNRLYRDYYNRYAESLKASPPYGDVRLQNLRNYYQDERDSFAWYLGILYALQILDAYVDASLSGFDVGPELTSRSIPSLTLRIVVR
;
A
#
# COMPACT_ATOMS: atom_id res chain seq x y z
N MET A 1 12.37 2.34 -19.15
CA MET A 1 11.02 1.87 -18.74
C MET A 1 11.06 0.35 -18.64
N ALA A 2 10.42 -0.27 -17.63
CA ALA A 2 10.27 -1.72 -17.42
C ALA A 2 11.25 -2.51 -16.52
N LEU A 3 12.15 -1.89 -15.74
CA LEU A 3 12.99 -2.63 -14.77
C LEU A 3 12.80 -2.23 -13.30
N SER A 4 11.77 -1.45 -13.00
CA SER A 4 11.48 -1.00 -11.62
C SER A 4 10.04 -1.33 -11.23
N ALA A 5 9.60 -2.57 -11.48
CA ALA A 5 8.25 -3.04 -11.19
C ALA A 5 8.22 -4.17 -10.15
N VAL A 6 9.30 -4.34 -9.37
CA VAL A 6 9.46 -5.45 -8.41
C VAL A 6 9.36 -4.96 -6.96
N VAL A 7 9.43 -3.65 -6.71
CA VAL A 7 9.33 -3.08 -5.36
C VAL A 7 8.17 -2.08 -5.32
N PRO A 8 7.19 -2.24 -4.41
CA PRO A 8 6.15 -1.24 -4.21
C PRO A 8 6.77 0.10 -3.80
N GLY A 9 6.55 1.14 -4.62
CA GLY A 9 7.05 2.50 -4.39
C GLY A 9 8.01 3.05 -5.46
N SER A 10 8.52 2.23 -6.38
CA SER A 10 9.44 2.69 -7.44
C SER A 10 8.85 3.66 -8.46
N GLY A 11 7.52 3.70 -8.59
CA GLY A 11 6.80 4.67 -9.42
C GLY A 11 6.70 6.07 -8.81
N GLN A 12 7.00 6.23 -7.52
CA GLN A 12 6.87 7.52 -6.80
C GLN A 12 8.08 8.46 -6.99
N ILE A 13 9.14 7.99 -7.65
CA ILE A 13 10.38 8.75 -7.86
C ILE A 13 10.19 9.91 -8.85
N TYR A 14 9.21 9.83 -9.76
CA TYR A 14 9.05 10.82 -10.83
C TYR A 14 8.35 12.12 -10.40
N ASN A 15 7.81 12.22 -9.17
CA ASN A 15 6.95 13.36 -8.75
C ASN A 15 7.31 13.99 -7.38
N GLY A 16 8.53 13.75 -6.85
CA GLY A 16 9.06 14.48 -5.69
C GLY A 16 8.44 14.18 -4.31
N LYS A 17 7.41 13.33 -4.19
CA LYS A 17 6.73 13.00 -2.91
C LYS A 17 7.34 11.80 -2.18
N TRP A 18 8.65 11.84 -1.92
CA TRP A 18 9.42 10.75 -1.29
C TRP A 18 9.05 10.47 0.18
N TRP A 19 8.40 11.41 0.86
CA TRP A 19 8.08 11.27 2.29
C TRP A 19 6.95 10.27 2.59
N LYS A 20 6.14 9.89 1.59
CA LYS A 20 5.05 8.92 1.77
C LYS A 20 5.57 7.48 1.92
N ALA A 21 6.68 7.14 1.25
CA ALA A 21 7.19 5.77 1.21
C ALA A 21 7.61 5.19 2.57
N PRO A 22 8.36 5.91 3.44
CA PRO A 22 8.69 5.41 4.78
C PRO A 22 7.47 5.10 5.62
N ILE A 23 6.41 5.91 5.49
CA ILE A 23 5.16 5.74 6.26
C ILE A 23 4.43 4.49 5.80
N ILE A 24 4.25 4.32 4.50
CA ILE A 24 3.56 3.14 3.94
C ILE A 24 4.33 1.86 4.31
N TRP A 25 5.66 1.87 4.22
CA TRP A 25 6.47 0.72 4.61
C TRP A 25 6.42 0.46 6.11
N GLY A 26 6.43 1.50 6.96
CA GLY A 26 6.28 1.35 8.41
C GLY A 26 4.94 0.74 8.80
N VAL A 27 3.83 1.26 8.24
CA VAL A 27 2.49 0.74 8.47
C VAL A 27 2.34 -0.68 7.91
N GLY A 28 2.86 -0.92 6.70
CA GLY A 28 2.84 -2.25 6.08
C GLY A 28 3.63 -3.28 6.88
N ALA A 29 4.84 -2.93 7.33
CA ALA A 29 5.67 -3.80 8.18
C ALA A 29 4.97 -4.12 9.49
N PHE A 30 4.37 -3.12 10.15
CA PHE A 30 3.57 -3.33 11.36
C PHE A 30 2.43 -4.32 11.13
N PHE A 31 1.61 -4.13 10.08
CA PHE A 31 0.51 -5.06 9.78
C PHE A 31 1.00 -6.48 9.46
N VAL A 32 2.13 -6.63 8.76
CA VAL A 32 2.72 -7.94 8.51
C VAL A 32 3.20 -8.61 9.80
N GLU A 33 3.89 -7.88 10.67
CA GLU A 33 4.35 -8.43 11.95
C GLU A 33 3.17 -8.88 12.83
N GLU A 34 2.14 -8.04 12.91
CA GLU A 34 0.88 -8.35 13.59
C GLU A 34 0.21 -9.60 13.01
N TRP A 35 0.10 -9.69 11.69
CA TRP A 35 -0.46 -10.86 11.02
C TRP A 35 0.33 -12.13 11.34
N ILE A 36 1.67 -12.07 11.29
CA ILE A 36 2.55 -13.21 11.61
C ILE A 36 2.37 -13.62 13.08
N ARG A 37 2.34 -12.65 14.01
CA ARG A 37 2.18 -12.92 15.43
C ARG A 37 0.85 -13.59 15.72
N ASN A 38 -0.25 -13.04 15.20
CA ASN A 38 -1.58 -13.61 15.37
C ASN A 38 -1.68 -15.00 14.71
N ASN A 39 -1.07 -15.22 13.55
CA ASN A 39 -1.03 -16.54 12.93
C ASN A 39 -0.24 -17.58 13.74
N ARG A 40 0.87 -17.19 14.39
CA ARG A 40 1.62 -18.07 15.29
C ARG A 40 0.79 -18.46 16.51
N LEU A 41 0.14 -17.49 17.14
CA LEU A 41 -0.73 -17.72 18.30
C LEU A 41 -1.93 -18.58 17.92
N TYR A 42 -2.59 -18.28 16.79
CA TYR A 42 -3.65 -19.12 16.24
C TYR A 42 -3.23 -20.59 16.12
N ARG A 43 -2.04 -20.86 15.53
CA ARG A 43 -1.53 -22.23 15.37
C ARG A 43 -1.24 -22.91 16.70
N ASP A 44 -0.67 -22.19 17.66
CA ASP A 44 -0.42 -22.73 19.01
C ASP A 44 -1.73 -23.11 19.71
N TYR A 45 -2.71 -22.19 19.75
CA TYR A 45 -4.02 -22.47 20.37
C TYR A 45 -4.84 -23.50 19.60
N TYR A 46 -4.69 -23.59 18.28
CA TYR A 46 -5.28 -24.67 17.48
C TYR A 46 -4.76 -26.03 17.95
N ASN A 47 -3.45 -26.20 18.09
CA ASN A 47 -2.83 -27.45 18.53
C ASN A 47 -3.25 -27.81 19.95
N ARG A 48 -3.19 -26.86 20.90
CA ARG A 48 -3.60 -27.07 22.29
C ARG A 48 -5.08 -27.44 22.40
N TYR A 49 -5.95 -26.80 21.60
CA TYR A 49 -7.36 -27.17 21.56
C TYR A 49 -7.56 -28.59 21.01
N ALA A 50 -6.84 -28.96 19.95
CA ALA A 50 -6.90 -30.31 19.38
C ALA A 50 -6.42 -31.37 20.38
N GLU A 51 -5.42 -31.07 21.21
CA GLU A 51 -5.00 -31.92 22.32
C GLU A 51 -6.07 -32.02 23.41
N SER A 52 -6.71 -30.90 23.77
CA SER A 52 -7.80 -30.90 24.76
C SER A 52 -9.00 -31.75 24.32
N LEU A 53 -9.30 -31.77 23.02
CA LEU A 53 -10.36 -32.60 22.44
C LEU A 53 -10.04 -34.09 22.55
N LYS A 54 -8.76 -34.47 22.41
CA LYS A 54 -8.32 -35.86 22.56
C LYS A 54 -8.41 -36.32 24.02
N ALA A 55 -8.14 -35.43 24.96
CA ALA A 55 -8.20 -35.73 26.40
C ALA A 55 -9.63 -35.91 26.92
N SER A 56 -10.59 -35.13 26.40
CA SER A 56 -11.99 -35.14 26.86
C SER A 56 -13.01 -35.12 25.72
N PRO A 57 -13.16 -36.20 24.93
CA PRO A 57 -14.19 -36.25 23.88
C PRO A 57 -15.61 -36.21 24.48
N PRO A 58 -16.59 -35.48 23.89
CA PRO A 58 -16.51 -34.66 22.68
C PRO A 58 -16.19 -33.17 22.95
N TYR A 59 -15.98 -32.78 24.21
CA TYR A 59 -15.86 -31.39 24.64
C TYR A 59 -14.41 -31.04 25.02
N GLY A 60 -13.73 -30.32 24.13
CA GLY A 60 -12.43 -29.71 24.43
C GLY A 60 -12.55 -28.50 25.36
N ASP A 61 -11.41 -27.93 25.76
CA ASP A 61 -11.39 -26.73 26.60
C ASP A 61 -11.94 -25.52 25.82
N VAL A 62 -13.10 -25.00 26.26
CA VAL A 62 -13.81 -23.85 25.67
C VAL A 62 -12.93 -22.60 25.68
N ARG A 63 -12.05 -22.43 26.68
CA ARG A 63 -11.14 -21.30 26.74
C ARG A 63 -10.13 -21.34 25.59
N LEU A 64 -9.58 -22.51 25.28
CA LEU A 64 -8.67 -22.69 24.14
C LEU A 64 -9.40 -22.50 22.81
N GLN A 65 -10.66 -22.91 22.72
CA GLN A 65 -11.51 -22.66 21.55
C GLN A 65 -11.68 -21.16 21.30
N ASN A 66 -12.01 -20.40 22.35
CA ASN A 66 -12.21 -18.95 22.28
C ASN A 66 -10.92 -18.23 21.91
N LEU A 67 -9.78 -18.59 22.51
CA LEU A 67 -8.47 -18.00 22.18
C LEU A 67 -8.08 -18.29 20.73
N ARG A 68 -8.28 -19.54 20.27
CA ARG A 68 -8.04 -19.90 18.87
C ARG A 68 -8.89 -19.04 17.93
N ASN A 69 -10.19 -18.91 18.18
CA ASN A 69 -11.08 -18.12 17.33
C ASN A 69 -10.69 -16.64 17.35
N TYR A 70 -10.37 -16.09 18.52
CA TYR A 70 -9.90 -14.72 18.65
C TYR A 70 -8.66 -14.44 17.77
N TYR A 71 -7.62 -15.27 17.86
CA TYR A 71 -6.41 -15.08 17.04
C TYR A 71 -6.62 -15.38 15.56
N GLN A 72 -7.63 -16.19 15.22
CA GLN A 72 -8.05 -16.39 13.84
C GLN A 72 -8.64 -15.09 13.27
N ASP A 73 -9.59 -14.49 13.99
CA ASP A 73 -10.29 -13.27 13.57
C ASP A 73 -9.33 -12.07 13.50
N GLU A 74 -8.41 -11.95 14.47
CA GLU A 74 -7.36 -10.92 14.47
C GLU A 74 -6.43 -11.07 13.25
N ARG A 75 -5.92 -12.29 12.99
CA ARG A 75 -5.07 -12.54 11.81
C ARG A 75 -5.81 -12.18 10.52
N ASP A 76 -7.06 -12.58 10.39
CA ASP A 76 -7.84 -12.35 9.18
C ASP A 76 -8.14 -10.84 9.00
N SER A 77 -8.32 -10.11 10.11
CA SER A 77 -8.45 -8.65 10.12
C SER A 77 -7.17 -7.95 9.63
N PHE A 78 -5.98 -8.37 10.09
CA PHE A 78 -4.72 -7.82 9.59
C PHE A 78 -4.47 -8.17 8.11
N ALA A 79 -4.95 -9.32 7.64
CA ALA A 79 -4.92 -9.63 6.20
C ALA A 79 -5.79 -8.65 5.40
N TRP A 80 -6.97 -8.30 5.90
CA TRP A 80 -7.81 -7.27 5.30
C TRP A 80 -7.14 -5.89 5.31
N TYR A 81 -6.49 -5.50 6.41
CA TYR A 81 -5.76 -4.23 6.48
C TYR A 81 -4.62 -4.15 5.46
N LEU A 82 -3.89 -5.25 5.26
CA LEU A 82 -2.88 -5.34 4.20
C LEU A 82 -3.50 -5.21 2.80
N GLY A 83 -4.63 -5.87 2.56
CA GLY A 83 -5.38 -5.77 1.30
C GLY A 83 -5.84 -4.34 1.01
N ILE A 84 -6.39 -3.65 2.01
CA ILE A 84 -6.80 -2.24 1.92
C ILE A 84 -5.60 -1.34 1.66
N LEU A 85 -4.51 -1.51 2.41
CA LEU A 85 -3.28 -0.73 2.22
C LEU A 85 -2.73 -0.90 0.79
N TYR A 86 -2.77 -2.12 0.25
CA TYR A 86 -2.37 -2.40 -1.12
C TYR A 86 -3.30 -1.74 -2.15
N ALA A 87 -4.62 -1.84 -1.97
CA ALA A 87 -5.59 -1.19 -2.84
C ALA A 87 -5.43 0.34 -2.84
N LEU A 88 -5.22 0.95 -1.68
CA LEU A 88 -4.98 2.38 -1.56
C LEU A 88 -3.72 2.83 -2.32
N GLN A 89 -2.66 2.01 -2.32
CA GLN A 89 -1.45 2.32 -3.09
C GLN A 89 -1.71 2.31 -4.61
N ILE A 90 -2.51 1.36 -5.10
CA ILE A 90 -2.90 1.33 -6.51
C ILE A 90 -3.75 2.55 -6.86
N LEU A 91 -4.71 2.90 -6.00
CA LEU A 91 -5.57 4.06 -6.21
C LEU A 91 -4.77 5.37 -6.21
N ASP A 92 -3.85 5.59 -5.27
CA ASP A 92 -2.98 6.78 -5.22
C ASP A 92 -2.16 6.89 -6.53
N ALA A 93 -1.57 5.78 -6.99
CA ALA A 93 -0.83 5.73 -8.24
C ALA A 93 -1.71 5.98 -9.48
N TYR A 94 -2.93 5.44 -9.52
CA TYR A 94 -3.88 5.67 -10.61
C TYR A 94 -4.35 7.12 -10.66
N VAL A 95 -4.66 7.73 -9.51
CA VAL A 95 -5.06 9.14 -9.43
C VAL A 95 -3.93 10.04 -9.90
N ASP A 96 -2.70 9.85 -9.40
CA ASP A 96 -1.52 10.63 -9.82
C ASP A 96 -1.26 10.48 -11.34
N ALA A 97 -1.39 9.27 -11.89
CA ALA A 97 -1.22 9.03 -13.32
C ALA A 97 -2.36 9.66 -14.16
N SER A 98 -3.62 9.51 -13.73
CA SER A 98 -4.78 10.04 -14.45
C SER A 98 -4.82 11.57 -14.48
N LEU A 99 -4.32 12.22 -13.43
CA LEU A 99 -4.20 13.69 -13.37
C LEU A 99 -2.96 14.21 -14.12
N SER A 100 -1.92 13.40 -14.31
CA SER A 100 -0.73 13.81 -15.08
C SER A 100 -1.00 14.10 -16.57
N GLY A 101 -2.09 13.55 -17.13
CA GLY A 101 -2.54 13.85 -18.49
C GLY A 101 -3.43 15.09 -18.62
N PHE A 102 -3.84 15.69 -17.50
CA PHE A 102 -4.67 16.90 -17.43
C PHE A 102 -3.82 18.12 -17.10
N ASP A 103 -2.87 18.45 -17.98
CA ASP A 103 -2.22 19.76 -17.95
C ASP A 103 -3.14 20.78 -18.64
N VAL A 104 -4.12 21.31 -17.92
CA VAL A 104 -4.84 22.55 -18.29
C VAL A 104 -4.03 23.76 -17.82
N GLY A 105 -2.82 23.93 -18.35
CA GLY A 105 -2.09 25.18 -18.27
C GLY A 105 -2.73 26.21 -19.21
N PRO A 106 -3.26 27.35 -18.74
CA PRO A 106 -3.65 28.45 -19.60
C PRO A 106 -2.38 29.16 -20.09
N GLU A 107 -1.67 28.58 -21.05
CA GLU A 107 -0.60 29.27 -21.78
C GLU A 107 -1.00 29.55 -23.23
N LEU A 108 -2.15 30.22 -23.39
CA LEU A 108 -2.42 31.09 -24.55
C LEU A 108 -1.80 32.49 -24.36
N THR A 109 -0.60 32.57 -23.76
CA THR A 109 0.15 33.84 -23.66
C THR A 109 1.64 33.66 -23.94
N SER A 110 2.05 32.69 -24.76
CA SER A 110 3.30 32.83 -25.52
C SER A 110 3.00 33.56 -26.83
N ARG A 111 2.67 34.84 -26.71
CA ARG A 111 2.71 35.77 -27.84
C ARG A 111 4.18 36.06 -28.07
N SER A 112 4.84 35.22 -28.87
CA SER A 112 6.13 35.54 -29.48
C SER A 112 5.94 36.85 -30.25
N ILE A 113 6.26 37.98 -29.64
CA ILE A 113 6.34 39.26 -30.35
C ILE A 113 7.52 39.07 -31.30
N PRO A 114 7.33 39.03 -32.63
CA PRO A 114 8.45 38.93 -33.52
C PRO A 114 9.23 40.25 -33.39
N SER A 115 10.46 40.19 -32.89
CA SER A 115 11.38 41.31 -32.95
C SER A 115 11.79 41.51 -34.41
N LEU A 116 11.01 42.29 -35.15
CA LEU A 116 11.38 42.77 -36.47
C LEU A 116 12.53 43.77 -36.32
N THR A 117 13.75 43.28 -36.33
CA THR A 117 14.94 44.13 -36.47
C THR A 117 15.02 44.61 -37.93
N LEU A 118 14.39 45.75 -38.21
CA LEU A 118 14.56 46.46 -39.48
C LEU A 118 15.99 47.03 -39.55
N ARG A 119 16.88 46.33 -40.27
CA ARG A 119 18.20 46.84 -40.63
C ARG A 119 18.05 47.71 -41.88
N ILE A 120 17.86 49.01 -41.70
CA ILE A 120 17.92 49.99 -42.80
C ILE A 120 19.38 50.15 -43.19
N VAL A 121 19.74 49.70 -44.39
CA VAL A 121 21.01 50.04 -45.03
C VAL A 121 20.81 51.37 -45.75
N VAL A 122 21.40 52.44 -45.22
CA VAL A 122 21.55 53.70 -45.93
C VAL A 122 22.89 53.67 -46.65
N ARG A 123 22.78 53.60 -47.99
CA ARG A 123 23.76 53.82 -49.07
C ARG A 123 25.24 53.48 -48.84
#